data_AF-S4PSK9-F1
#
_entry.id   AF-S4PSK9-F1
#
_cell.length_a   1.000
_cell.length_b   1.000
_cell.length_c   1.000
_cell.angle_alpha   90.00
_cell.angle_beta   90.00
_cell.angle_gamma   90.00
#
_symmetry.space_group_name_H-M   'P 1'
#
loop_
_entity.id
_entity.type
_entity.pdbx_description
1 polymer ?
#
loop_
_entity_poly.entity_id
_entity_poly.type
_entity_poly.pdbx_seq_one_letter_code
_entity_poly.pdbx_strand_id
1 'polypeptide(L)' 'HATKAIYRWLVSDYIKVSNISTEQMLYTESDLENSMDRIETINFHEEKDVRGVRFWAYNAGHVLGAAMFMI' A
#
# COMPACT_ATOMS: atom_id res chain seq x y z
N HIS A 1 2.42 -8.43 5.23
CA HIS A 1 3.51 -7.45 5.14
C HIS A 1 3.14 -6.15 5.84
N ALA A 2 4.14 -5.51 6.47
CA ALA A 2 4.02 -4.26 7.23
C ALA A 2 3.21 -3.17 6.51
N THR A 3 3.62 -2.79 5.30
CA THR A 3 3.00 -1.69 4.53
C THR A 3 1.54 -1.94 4.20
N LYS A 4 1.18 -3.17 3.79
CA LYS A 4 -0.22 -3.54 3.48
C LYS A 4 -1.12 -3.46 4.72
N ALA A 5 -0.62 -3.87 5.89
CA ALA A 5 -1.38 -3.80 7.13
C ALA A 5 -1.60 -2.34 7.58
N ILE A 6 -0.54 -1.51 7.53
CA ILE A 6 -0.63 -0.08 7.87
C ILE A 6 -1.52 0.66 6.89
N TYR A 7 -1.42 0.36 5.59
CA TYR A 7 -2.25 0.96 4.53
C TYR A 7 -3.74 0.86 4.83
N ARG A 8 -4.24 -0.32 5.22
CA ARG A 8 -5.66 -0.49 5.55
C ARG A 8 -6.13 0.49 6.62
N TRP A 9 -5.38 0.58 7.72
CA TRP A 9 -5.77 1.42 8.85
C TRP A 9 -5.63 2.91 8.54
N LEU A 10 -4.54 3.29 7.88
CA LEU A 10 -4.26 4.69 7.55
C LEU A 10 -5.27 5.24 6.55
N VAL A 11 -5.65 4.47 5.53
CA VAL A 11 -6.63 4.92 4.54
C VAL A 11 -8.06 4.93 5.11
N SER A 12 -8.44 3.95 5.94
CA SER A 12 -9.73 3.97 6.67
C SER A 12 -9.84 5.24 7.52
N ASP A 13 -8.77 5.60 8.24
CA ASP A 13 -8.76 6.81 9.08
C ASP A 13 -8.90 8.08 8.22
N TYR A 14 -8.17 8.15 7.11
CA TYR A 14 -8.30 9.24 6.14
C TYR A 14 -9.74 9.41 5.63
N ILE A 15 -10.41 8.31 5.22
CA ILE A 15 -11.81 8.35 4.73
C ILE A 15 -12.75 8.91 5.80
N LYS A 16 -12.56 8.53 7.06
CA LYS A 16 -13.39 9.01 8.18
C LYS A 16 -13.18 10.50 8.44
N VAL A 17 -11.94 10.96 8.38
CA VAL A 17 -11.60 12.39 8.58
C VAL A 17 -12.08 13.24 7.41
N SER A 18 -11.91 12.78 6.17
CA SER A 18 -12.36 13.51 4.97
C SER A 18 -13.88 13.62 4.89
N ASN A 19 -14.63 12.66 5.47
CA ASN A 19 -16.09 12.74 5.52
C ASN A 19 -16.62 13.85 6.45
N ILE A 20 -15.75 14.46 7.27
CA ILE A 20 -16.08 15.60 8.14
C ILE A 20 -15.79 16.93 7.44
N SER A 21 -14.88 16.95 6.45
CA SER A 21 -14.55 18.15 5.69
C SER A 21 -15.53 18.34 4.51
N THR A 22 -15.64 19.57 3.99
CA THR A 22 -16.43 19.86 2.78
C THR A 22 -15.73 19.45 1.49
N GLU A 23 -14.65 18.66 1.58
CA GLU A 23 -13.91 18.18 0.41
C GLU A 23 -14.64 17.03 -0.27
N GLN A 24 -14.53 16.96 -1.59
CA GLN A 24 -15.11 15.86 -2.35
C GLN A 24 -14.40 14.55 -2.01
N MET A 25 -15.13 13.59 -1.45
CA MET A 25 -14.63 12.24 -1.18
C MET A 25 -14.24 11.54 -2.49
N LEU A 26 -12.97 11.13 -2.58
CA LEU A 26 -12.42 10.46 -3.77
C LEU A 26 -12.70 8.95 -3.79
N TYR A 27 -12.85 8.32 -2.63
CA TYR A 27 -13.03 6.88 -2.49
C TYR A 27 -13.78 6.54 -1.19
N THR A 28 -14.39 5.36 -1.16
CA THR A 28 -15.19 4.85 -0.05
C THR A 28 -14.49 3.71 0.70
N GLU A 29 -15.03 3.31 1.85
CA GLU A 29 -14.54 2.14 2.60
C GLU A 29 -14.64 0.85 1.75
N SER A 30 -15.67 0.74 0.90
CA SER A 30 -15.80 -0.40 -0.01
C SER A 30 -14.68 -0.45 -1.04
N ASP A 31 -14.23 0.72 -1.53
CA ASP A 31 -13.12 0.80 -2.48
C ASP A 31 -11.80 0.40 -1.83
N LEU A 32 -11.62 0.74 -0.54
CA LEU A 32 -10.47 0.31 0.26
C LEU A 32 -10.42 -1.20 0.42
N GLU A 33 -11.52 -1.84 0.81
CA GLU A 33 -11.55 -3.31 0.95
C GLU A 33 -11.33 -4.01 -0.40
N ASN A 34 -11.92 -3.50 -1.48
CA ASN A 34 -11.67 -4.01 -2.83
C ASN A 34 -10.19 -3.84 -3.27
N SER A 35 -9.51 -2.77 -2.84
CA SER A 35 -8.08 -2.58 -3.17
C SER A 35 -7.19 -3.55 -2.40
N MET A 36 -7.56 -3.90 -1.15
CA MET A 36 -6.80 -4.83 -0.32
C MET A 36 -6.65 -6.21 -0.95
N ASP A 37 -7.69 -6.71 -1.61
CA ASP A 37 -7.64 -8.00 -2.29
C ASP A 37 -6.73 -7.99 -3.53
N ARG A 38 -6.56 -6.83 -4.17
CA ARG A 38 -5.73 -6.66 -5.37
C ARG A 38 -4.26 -6.43 -5.06
N ILE A 39 -3.91 -6.02 -3.83
CA ILE A 39 -2.53 -5.72 -3.45
C ILE A 39 -1.77 -7.03 -3.18
N GLU A 40 -0.79 -7.32 -4.02
CA GLU A 40 0.17 -8.39 -3.78
C GLU A 40 1.33 -7.89 -2.90
N THR A 41 1.88 -8.79 -2.09
CA THR A 41 3.02 -8.47 -1.22
C THR A 41 4.30 -9.13 -1.71
N ILE A 42 5.43 -8.52 -1.40
CA ILE A 42 6.78 -9.01 -1.72
C ILE A 42 7.67 -8.89 -0.49
N ASN A 43 8.53 -9.88 -0.26
CA ASN A 43 9.52 -9.85 0.80
C ASN A 43 10.76 -9.04 0.40
N PHE A 44 11.50 -8.57 1.41
CA PHE A 44 12.79 -7.95 1.16
C PHE A 44 13.76 -8.98 0.55
N HIS A 45 14.48 -8.56 -0.48
CA HIS A 45 15.40 -9.37 -1.27
C HIS A 45 14.76 -10.56 -2.01
N GLU A 46 13.43 -10.65 -2.06
CA GLU A 46 12.71 -11.57 -2.95
C GLU A 46 12.70 -10.98 -4.36
N GLU A 47 13.05 -11.79 -5.35
CA GLU A 47 12.95 -11.42 -6.76
C GLU A 47 11.56 -11.80 -7.30
N LYS A 48 10.91 -10.85 -7.95
CA LYS A 48 9.61 -11.05 -8.60
C LYS A 48 9.69 -10.64 -10.07
N ASP A 49 9.15 -11.48 -10.94
CA ASP A 49 8.99 -11.17 -12.37
C ASP A 49 7.51 -10.93 -12.67
N VAL A 50 7.21 -9.76 -13.22
CA VAL A 50 5.88 -9.44 -13.72
C VAL A 50 6.02 -8.98 -15.16
N ARG A 51 5.53 -9.81 -16.09
CA ARG A 51 5.50 -9.50 -17.54
C ARG A 51 6.90 -9.17 -18.10
N GLY A 52 7.93 -9.86 -17.62
CA GLY A 52 9.32 -9.67 -18.07
C GLY A 52 10.05 -8.53 -17.37
N VAL A 53 9.42 -7.88 -16.39
CA VAL A 53 10.07 -6.90 -15.52
C VAL A 53 10.40 -7.59 -14.20
N ARG A 54 11.70 -7.78 -13.95
CA ARG A 54 12.22 -8.34 -12.70
C ARG A 54 12.46 -7.22 -11.72
N PHE A 55 12.06 -7.39 -10.48
CA PHE A 55 12.31 -6.42 -9.44
C PHE A 55 12.42 -7.08 -8.07
N TRP A 56 13.10 -6.40 -7.14
CA TRP A 56 13.19 -6.80 -5.74
C TRP A 56 13.25 -5.59 -4.82
N ALA A 57 12.98 -5.81 -3.54
CA ALA A 57 12.87 -4.75 -2.53
C ALA A 57 14.05 -4.77 -1.52
N TYR A 58 14.65 -3.61 -1.27
CA TYR A 58 15.58 -3.37 -0.15
C TYR A 58 14.91 -2.56 0.96
N ASN A 59 15.43 -2.64 2.19
CA ASN A 59 14.97 -1.80 3.30
C ASN A 59 15.33 -0.32 3.05
N ALA A 60 14.36 0.59 3.18
CA ALA A 60 14.60 2.03 3.02
C ALA A 60 14.93 2.77 4.34
N GLY A 61 14.59 2.19 5.50
CA GLY A 61 14.98 2.71 6.82
C GLY A 61 14.24 3.96 7.33
N HIS A 62 13.22 4.46 6.64
CA HIS A 62 12.49 5.67 7.04
C HIS A 62 11.25 5.41 7.92
N VAL A 63 10.43 4.43 7.55
CA VAL A 63 9.25 3.98 8.29
C VAL A 63 9.14 2.46 8.24
N LEU A 64 8.34 1.87 9.13
CA LEU A 64 8.14 0.42 9.18
C LEU A 64 7.52 -0.07 7.86
N GLY A 65 8.23 -0.97 7.17
CA GLY A 65 7.84 -1.49 5.86
C GLY A 65 8.27 -0.65 4.66
N ALA A 66 9.02 0.44 4.86
CA ALA A 66 9.55 1.25 3.76
C ALA A 66 10.55 0.44 2.90
N ALA A 67 10.38 0.50 1.59
CA ALA A 67 11.15 -0.27 0.62
C ALA A 67 11.70 0.61 -0.51
N MET A 68 12.91 0.30 -0.97
CA MET A 68 13.46 0.78 -2.25
C MET A 68 13.40 -0.35 -3.26
N PHE A 69 12.81 -0.13 -4.43
CA PHE A 69 12.69 -1.14 -5.48
C PHE A 69 13.81 -1.01 -6.49
N MET A 70 14.51 -2.11 -6.76
CA MET A 70 15.43 -2.25 -7.89
C MET A 70 14.68 -2.97 -9.01
N ILE A 71 14.82 -2.48 -10.26
CA ILE A 71 14.15 -2.97 -11.47
C ILE A 71 15.23 -3.26 -12.52
#